data_AF-A0A2N2FS41-F1
#
_entry.id   AF-A0A2N2FS41-F1
#
_cell.length_a   1.000
_cell.length_b   1.000
_cell.length_c   1.000
_cell.angle_alpha   90.00
_cell.angle_beta   90.00
_cell.angle_gamma   90.00
#
_symmetry.space_group_name_H-M   'P 1'
#
loop_
_entity.id
_entity.type
_entity.pdbx_description
1 polymer ?
#
loop_
_entity_poly.entity_id
_entity_poly.type
_entity_poly.pdbx_seq_one_letter_code
_entity_poly.pdbx_strand_id
1 'polypeptide(L)'
;RDIYILSRNYLKRFPNLRQIHSIENFVFHDTILRNRNDLLMSYPGVDGLKTGYVKAAGCHLVATATRGDMRLMAIVLGAKSARVRAQEITKLLDYGFDLIEERNKVNKAGG
;
A
#
# COMPACT_ATOMS: atom_id res chain seq x y z
N ARG A 1 -10.63 10.45 -2.50
CA ARG A 1 -9.70 11.56 -2.84
C ARG A 1 -8.94 12.06 -1.61
N ASP A 2 -9.62 12.39 -0.51
CA ASP A 2 -8.96 13.03 0.64
C ASP A 2 -7.96 12.12 1.37
N ILE A 3 -8.27 10.83 1.49
CA ILE A 3 -7.34 9.83 2.05
C ILE A 3 -6.02 9.79 1.27
N TYR A 4 -6.04 9.96 -0.05
CA TYR A 4 -4.83 10.06 -0.86
C TYR A 4 -4.01 11.30 -0.50
N ILE A 5 -4.68 12.46 -0.45
CA ILE A 5 -4.02 13.74 -0.14
C ILE A 5 -3.40 13.67 1.26
N LEU A 6 -4.14 13.17 2.25
CA LEU A 6 -3.66 13.00 3.61
C LEU A 6 -2.46 12.05 3.66
N SER A 7 -2.60 10.84 3.10
CA SER A 7 -1.55 9.80 3.15
C SER A 7 -0.28 10.26 2.47
N ARG A 8 -0.39 10.91 1.31
CA ARG A 8 0.75 11.47 0.58
C ARG A 8 1.46 12.56 1.39
N ASN A 9 0.71 13.52 1.93
CA ASN A 9 1.31 14.61 2.71
C ASN A 9 1.94 14.12 4.01
N TYR A 10 1.29 13.17 4.70
CA TYR A 10 1.82 12.52 5.88
C TYR A 10 3.17 11.85 5.62
N LEU A 11 3.27 11.01 4.58
CA LEU A 11 4.52 10.32 4.23
C LEU A 11 5.61 11.26 3.70
N LYS A 12 5.22 12.38 3.06
CA LYS A 12 6.16 13.42 2.63
C LYS A 12 6.73 14.18 3.83
N ARG A 13 5.88 14.50 4.82
CA ARG A 13 6.28 15.25 6.02
C ARG A 13 7.12 14.42 6.98
N PHE A 14 6.81 13.13 7.09
CA PHE A 14 7.45 12.21 8.04
C PHE A 14 7.97 10.95 7.33
N PRO A 15 9.05 11.06 6.56
CA PRO A 15 9.54 9.95 5.74
C PRO A 15 9.96 8.72 6.56
N ASN A 16 10.46 8.93 7.77
CA ASN A 16 10.95 7.85 8.65
C ASN A 16 9.82 6.95 9.17
N LEU A 17 8.56 7.41 9.17
CA LEU A 17 7.44 6.62 9.69
C LEU A 17 7.11 5.40 8.83
N ARG A 18 7.62 5.32 7.59
CA ARG A 18 7.50 4.10 6.78
C ARG A 18 8.09 2.88 7.49
N GLN A 19 9.21 3.05 8.20
CA GLN A 19 9.82 1.96 8.97
C GLN A 19 8.85 1.37 9.98
N ILE A 20 8.04 2.21 10.64
CA ILE A 20 7.02 1.78 11.59
C ILE A 20 5.88 1.06 10.87
N HIS A 21 5.40 1.60 9.74
CA HIS A 21 4.32 1.00 8.97
C HIS A 21 4.70 -0.32 8.30
N SER A 22 6.00 -0.56 8.10
CA SER A 22 6.56 -1.81 7.56
C SER A 22 6.76 -2.90 8.61
N ILE A 23 6.58 -2.61 9.90
CA ILE A 23 6.72 -3.62 10.96
C ILE A 23 5.63 -4.68 10.76
N GLU A 24 6.02 -5.92 10.52
CA GLU A 24 5.10 -7.05 10.36
C GLU A 24 4.53 -7.54 11.69
N ASN A 25 5.36 -7.57 12.72
CA ASN A 25 5.03 -8.08 14.05
C ASN A 25 5.61 -7.15 15.12
N PHE A 26 4.79 -6.78 16.09
CA PHE A 26 5.19 -5.98 17.23
C PHE A 26 4.90 -6.74 18.52
N VAL A 27 5.87 -6.82 19.43
CA VAL A 27 5.69 -7.53 20.71
C VAL A 27 5.34 -6.52 21.80
N PHE A 28 4.25 -6.79 22.53
CA PHE A 28 3.81 -5.97 23.66
C PHE A 28 3.33 -6.87 24.80
N HIS A 29 3.94 -6.77 25.98
CA HIS A 29 3.68 -7.65 27.14
C HIS A 29 3.55 -9.13 26.74
N ASP A 30 4.60 -9.67 26.11
CA ASP A 30 4.70 -11.05 25.62
C ASP A 30 3.64 -11.46 24.58
N THR A 31 2.86 -10.51 24.06
CA THR A 31 1.86 -10.74 23.02
C THR A 31 2.37 -10.25 21.67
N ILE A 32 2.34 -11.11 20.65
CA ILE A 32 2.66 -10.75 19.26
C ILE A 32 1.44 -10.11 18.62
N LEU A 33 1.57 -8.83 18.26
CA LEU A 33 0.60 -8.08 17.48
C LEU A 33 1.03 -8.07 16.02
N ARG A 34 0.33 -8.85 15.19
CA ARG A 34 0.56 -8.89 13.75
C ARG A 34 -0.04 -7.67 13.05
N ASN A 35 0.69 -7.12 12.10
CA ASN A 35 0.19 -6.07 11.23
C ASN A 35 -1.00 -6.60 10.42
N ARG A 36 -2.09 -5.84 10.38
CA ARG A 36 -3.30 -6.21 9.64
C ARG A 36 -3.18 -6.03 8.13
N ASN A 37 -2.09 -5.40 7.66
CA ASN A 37 -1.78 -5.29 6.24
C ASN A 37 -1.05 -6.56 5.78
N ASP A 38 -1.82 -7.57 5.37
CA ASP A 38 -1.27 -8.85 4.91
C ASP A 38 -0.34 -8.71 3.68
N LEU A 39 -0.44 -7.59 2.94
CA LEU A 39 0.40 -7.32 1.78
C LEU A 39 1.86 -7.09 2.13
N LEU A 40 2.20 -6.75 3.38
CA LEU A 40 3.60 -6.67 3.82
C LEU A 40 4.35 -8.00 3.60
N MET A 41 3.67 -9.13 3.80
CA MET A 41 4.26 -10.47 3.64
C MET A 41 4.03 -11.06 2.25
N SER A 42 3.02 -10.59 1.52
CA SER A 42 2.51 -11.25 0.31
C SER A 42 2.72 -10.47 -0.99
N TYR A 43 3.10 -9.19 -0.92
CA TYR A 43 3.37 -8.38 -2.10
C TYR A 43 4.75 -7.70 -2.01
N PRO A 44 5.69 -8.01 -2.92
CA PRO A 44 7.03 -7.46 -2.89
C PRO A 44 7.06 -5.92 -2.88
N GLY A 45 7.87 -5.37 -1.98
CA GLY A 45 8.08 -3.93 -1.88
C GLY A 45 6.95 -3.14 -1.21
N VAL A 46 5.89 -3.80 -0.71
CA VAL A 46 4.90 -3.11 0.14
C VAL A 46 5.52 -2.74 1.48
N ASP A 47 5.29 -1.49 1.90
CA ASP A 47 5.94 -0.90 3.09
C ASP A 47 4.98 -0.03 3.94
N GLY A 48 3.68 -0.20 3.73
CA GLY A 48 2.62 0.54 4.43
C GLY A 48 1.28 0.43 3.72
N LEU A 49 0.25 1.21 4.09
CA LEU A 49 0.23 2.20 5.18
C LEU A 49 -0.79 1.81 6.27
N LYS A 50 -2.06 1.61 5.91
CA LYS A 50 -3.10 1.39 6.93
C LYS A 50 -4.28 0.60 6.41
N THR A 51 -4.73 -0.33 7.24
CA THR A 51 -6.03 -1.01 7.10
C THR A 51 -7.10 -0.38 7.99
N GLY A 52 -8.35 -0.42 7.53
CA GLY A 52 -9.53 -0.03 8.31
C GLY A 52 -10.69 -0.99 8.09
N TYR A 53 -11.59 -1.06 9.07
CA TYR A 53 -12.87 -1.76 8.95
C TYR A 53 -13.93 -1.02 9.74
N VAL A 54 -15.07 -0.79 9.11
CA VAL A 54 -16.27 -0.25 9.76
C VAL A 54 -17.45 -1.11 9.33
N LYS A 55 -18.26 -1.59 10.27
CA LYS A 55 -19.37 -2.52 9.97
C LYS A 55 -20.29 -2.03 8.85
N ALA A 56 -20.59 -0.73 8.83
CA ALA A 56 -21.44 -0.10 7.83
C ALA A 56 -20.70 0.25 6.51
N ALA A 57 -19.39 0.44 6.53
CA ALA A 57 -18.63 0.94 5.38
C ALA A 57 -17.68 -0.08 4.75
N GLY A 58 -17.55 -1.28 5.33
CA GLY A 58 -16.73 -2.36 4.82
C GLY A 58 -15.24 -2.24 5.18
N CYS A 59 -14.40 -2.87 4.35
CA CYS A 59 -12.96 -2.99 4.53
C CYS A 59 -12.19 -1.96 3.69
N HIS A 60 -11.26 -1.26 4.31
CA HIS A 60 -10.43 -0.23 3.69
C HIS A 60 -8.94 -0.60 3.76
N LEU A 61 -8.16 -0.21 2.76
CA LEU A 61 -6.70 -0.30 2.78
C LEU A 61 -6.09 0.81 1.93
N VAL A 62 -5.10 1.49 2.51
CA VAL A 62 -4.12 2.33 1.83
C VAL A 62 -2.81 1.56 1.84
N ALA A 63 -2.28 1.23 0.67
CA ALA A 63 -1.00 0.55 0.54
C ALA A 63 0.00 1.41 -0.23
N THR A 64 1.27 1.32 0.16
CA THR A 64 2.39 1.87 -0.60
C THR A 64 3.34 0.75 -0.96
N ALA A 65 3.89 0.81 -2.16
CA ALA A 65 4.85 -0.16 -2.65
C ALA A 65 5.93 0.47 -3.51
N THR A 66 7.09 -0.19 -3.59
CA THR A 66 8.18 0.15 -4.51
C THR A 66 8.55 -1.00 -5.44
N ARG A 67 8.81 -0.67 -6.71
CA ARG A 67 9.38 -1.59 -7.70
C ARG A 67 10.45 -0.82 -8.48
N GLY A 68 11.71 -1.23 -8.32
CA GLY A 68 12.86 -0.43 -8.80
C GLY A 68 12.86 0.98 -8.20
N ASP A 69 13.02 1.99 -9.05
CA ASP A 69 13.01 3.40 -8.64
C ASP A 69 11.60 4.01 -8.52
N MET A 70 10.56 3.21 -8.76
CA MET A 70 9.18 3.68 -8.79
C MET A 70 8.47 3.40 -7.46
N ARG A 71 7.67 4.36 -7.01
CA ARG A 71 6.81 4.22 -5.83
C ARG A 71 5.36 4.53 -6.19
N LEU A 72 4.47 3.64 -5.77
CA LEU A 72 3.03 3.81 -5.93
C LEU A 72 2.30 3.78 -4.59
N MET A 73 1.11 4.39 -4.60
CA MET A 73 0.14 4.33 -3.52
C MET A 73 -1.21 3.91 -4.12
N ALA A 74 -1.76 2.81 -3.63
CA ALA A 74 -3.07 2.32 -4.01
C ALA A 74 -4.03 2.41 -2.82
N ILE A 75 -5.30 2.75 -3.09
CA ILE A 75 -6.32 2.95 -2.07
C ILE A 75 -7.61 2.27 -2.49
N VAL A 76 -8.10 1.38 -1.64
CA VAL A 76 -9.40 0.72 -1.78
C VAL A 76 -10.22 1.03 -0.53
N LEU A 77 -11.45 1.50 -0.76
CA LEU A 77 -12.40 1.80 0.30
C LEU A 77 -13.66 0.96 0.11
N GLY A 78 -14.16 0.38 1.20
CA GLY A 78 -15.44 -0.33 1.22
C GLY A 78 -15.49 -1.67 0.51
N ALA A 79 -14.37 -2.39 0.49
CA ALA A 79 -14.37 -3.77 0.04
C ALA A 79 -15.23 -4.65 0.97
N LYS A 80 -15.83 -5.71 0.39
CA LYS A 80 -16.69 -6.64 1.12
C LYS A 80 -15.95 -7.46 2.19
N SER A 81 -14.64 -7.65 2.04
CA SER A 81 -13.81 -8.38 3.00
C SER A 81 -12.36 -7.93 2.99
N ALA A 82 -11.59 -8.35 4.00
CA ALA A 82 -10.15 -8.12 4.08
C ALA A 82 -9.40 -8.74 2.89
N ARG A 83 -9.82 -9.94 2.45
CA ARG A 83 -9.27 -10.60 1.27
C ARG A 83 -9.52 -9.81 -0.01
N VAL A 84 -10.76 -9.32 -0.19
CA VAL A 84 -11.11 -8.54 -1.38
C VAL A 84 -10.31 -7.23 -1.44
N ARG A 85 -10.19 -6.47 -0.34
CA ARG A 85 -9.36 -5.24 -0.39
C ARG A 85 -7.90 -5.52 -0.75
N ALA A 86 -7.33 -6.63 -0.28
CA ALA A 86 -5.95 -6.99 -0.59
C ALA A 86 -5.79 -7.32 -2.08
N GLN A 87 -6.69 -8.13 -2.63
CA GLN A 87 -6.71 -8.48 -4.06
C GLN A 87 -6.87 -7.24 -4.96
N GLU A 88 -7.78 -6.33 -4.61
CA GLU A 88 -7.99 -5.11 -5.40
C GLU A 88 -6.79 -4.17 -5.33
N ILE A 89 -6.13 -4.06 -4.17
CA ILE A 89 -4.89 -3.29 -4.05
C ILE A 89 -3.76 -3.90 -4.89
N THR A 90 -3.59 -5.22 -4.84
CA THR A 90 -2.60 -5.94 -5.67
C THR A 90 -2.80 -5.63 -7.15
N LYS A 91 -4.03 -5.76 -7.66
CA LYS A 91 -4.36 -5.42 -9.06
C LYS A 91 -4.01 -3.98 -9.42
N LEU A 92 -4.35 -3.03 -8.55
CA LEU A 92 -4.07 -1.60 -8.77
C LEU A 92 -2.56 -1.30 -8.78
N LEU A 93 -1.80 -1.93 -7.90
CA LEU A 93 -0.35 -1.77 -7.85
C LEU A 93 0.31 -2.37 -9.10
N ASP A 94 -0.05 -3.59 -9.48
CA ASP A 94 0.49 -4.26 -10.66
C ASP A 94 0.19 -3.45 -11.92
N TYR A 95 -1.08 -3.09 -12.14
CA TYR A 95 -1.47 -2.25 -13.26
C TYR A 95 -0.71 -0.93 -13.30
N GLY A 96 -0.55 -0.27 -12.15
CA GLY A 96 0.16 1.01 -12.07
C GLY A 96 1.64 0.89 -12.38
N PHE A 97 2.31 -0.18 -11.93
CA PHE A 97 3.72 -0.40 -12.23
C PHE A 97 3.92 -0.75 -13.70
N ASP A 98 3.11 -1.65 -14.24
CA ASP A 98 3.21 -2.08 -15.64
C ASP A 98 3.02 -0.88 -16.59
N LEU A 99 2.03 -0.02 -16.33
CA LEU A 99 1.80 1.19 -17.12
C LEU A 99 3.00 2.15 -17.12
N ILE A 100 3.67 2.33 -15.99
CA ILE A 100 4.84 3.22 -15.91
C ILE A 100 6.05 2.57 -16.60
N GLU A 101 6.23 1.26 -16.46
CA GLU A 101 7.29 0.54 -17.18
C GLU A 101 7.11 0.62 -18.69
N GLU A 102 5.89 0.42 -19.20
CA GLU A 102 5.57 0.59 -20.62
C GLU A 102 5.89 2.01 -21.10
N ARG A 103 5.44 3.03 -20.36
CA ARG A 103 5.74 4.43 -20.68
C ARG A 103 7.24 4.70 -20.71
N ASN A 104 8.00 4.16 -19.77
CA ASN A 104 9.45 4.34 -19.69
C ASN A 104 10.18 3.65 -20.86
N LYS A 105 9.67 2.50 -21.34
CA LYS A 105 10.20 1.82 -22.54
C LYS A 105 9.99 2.67 -23.79
N VAL A 106 8.78 3.21 -23.98
CA VAL A 106 8.46 4.08 -25.12
C VAL A 106 9.36 5.33 -25.16
N ASN A 107 9.56 5.98 -24.01
CA ASN A 107 10.41 7.18 -23.93
C ASN A 107 11.88 6.89 -24.27
N LYS A 108 12.39 5.71 -23.94
CA LYS A 108 13.77 5.31 -24.25
C LYS A 108 13.97 4.88 -25.70
N ALA A 109 12.91 4.46 -26.39
CA ALA A 109 12.98 4.04 -27.79
C ALA A 109 12.82 5.22 -28.78
N GLY A 110 12.31 6.37 -28.31
CA GLY A 110 12.06 7.56 -29.13
C GLY A 110 13.06 8.71 -28.95
N GLY A 111 14.14 8.52 -28.19
CA GLY A 111 15.23 9.49 -28.00
C GLY A 111 16.56 8.86 -28.37
#